data_AF-A0A2N2GTX4-F1
#
_entry.id   AF-A0A2N2GTX4-F1
#
_cell.length_a   1.000
_cell.length_b   1.000
_cell.length_c   1.000
_cell.angle_alpha   90.00
_cell.angle_beta   90.00
_cell.angle_gamma   90.00
#
_symmetry.space_group_name_H-M   'P 1'
#
loop_
_entity.id
_entity.type
_entity.pdbx_description
1 polymer ?
#
loop_
_entity_poly.entity_id
_entity_poly.type
_entity_poly.pdbx_seq_one_letter_code
_entity_poly.pdbx_strand_id
1 'polypeptide(L)' 'MDDTLIHMLRFAAKGYACSQIMVLLALDKCKLSNPGLVRAMAGLAYGCGNGAATCGILTGA' A
#
# COMPACT_ATOMS: atom_id res chain seq x y z
N MET A 1 -20.81 1.84 4.89
CA MET A 1 -19.43 1.98 4.36
C MET A 1 -18.68 0.74 4.77
N ASP A 2 -17.98 0.08 3.85
CA ASP A 2 -17.19 -1.13 4.14
C ASP A 2 -15.98 -0.80 5.04
N ASP A 3 -15.67 -1.68 6.00
CA ASP A 3 -14.57 -1.47 6.96
C ASP A 3 -13.22 -1.33 6.24
N THR A 4 -12.96 -2.18 5.24
CA THR A 4 -11.72 -2.15 4.46
C THR A 4 -11.53 -0.80 3.78
N LEU A 5 -12.61 -0.26 3.21
CA LEU A 5 -12.61 1.06 2.57
C LEU A 5 -12.29 2.18 3.58
N ILE A 6 -12.82 2.11 4.81
CA ILE A 6 -12.48 3.07 5.88
C ILE A 6 -10.99 2.97 6.24
N HIS A 7 -10.44 1.76 6.33
CA HIS A 7 -9.01 1.55 6.59
C HIS A 7 -8.12 2.09 5.47
N MET A 8 -8.48 1.82 4.21
CA MET A 8 -7.79 2.37 3.03
C MET A 8 -7.75 3.90 3.06
N LEU A 9 -8.90 4.54 3.31
CA LEU A 9 -9.01 6.00 3.37
C LEU A 9 -8.14 6.58 4.50
N ARG A 10 -8.09 5.93 5.67
CA ARG A 10 -7.22 6.36 6.77
C ARG A 10 -5.74 6.29 6.40
N PHE A 11 -5.31 5.27 5.67
CA PHE A 11 -3.92 5.18 5.21
C PHE A 11 -3.62 6.19 4.11
N ALA A 12 -4.53 6.39 3.16
CA ALA A 12 -4.40 7.42 2.13
C ALA A 12 -4.29 8.82 2.75
N ALA A 13 -5.11 9.13 3.76
CA ALA A 13 -5.04 10.41 4.49
C ALA A 13 -3.72 10.61 5.24
N LYS A 14 -2.99 9.53 5.56
CA LYS A 14 -1.63 9.57 6.14
C LYS A 14 -0.53 9.70 5.09
N GLY A 15 -0.87 9.79 3.80
CA GLY A 15 0.08 9.96 2.70
C GLY A 15 0.70 8.66 2.16
N TYR A 16 0.16 7.49 2.52
CA TYR A 16 0.64 6.22 1.97
C TYR A 16 0.21 6.06 0.50
N ALA A 17 1.14 5.58 -0.34
CA ALA A 17 0.86 5.22 -1.72
C ALA A 17 0.03 3.93 -1.83
N CYS A 18 -0.58 3.70 -2.99
CA CYS A 18 -1.47 2.55 -3.22
C CYS A 18 -0.82 1.19 -2.92
N SER A 19 0.44 0.99 -3.31
CA SER A 19 1.25 -0.20 -3.00
C SER A 19 1.46 -0.39 -1.49
N GLN A 20 1.72 0.71 -0.77
CA GLN A 20 1.91 0.69 0.69
C GLN A 20 0.60 0.37 1.41
N ILE A 21 -0.52 0.93 0.96
CA ILE A 21 -1.84 0.65 1.51
C ILE A 21 -2.18 -0.83 1.38
N MET A 22 -1.88 -1.44 0.22
CA MET A 22 -2.13 -2.87 0.00
C MET A 22 -1.36 -3.75 0.98
N VAL A 23 -0.07 -3.49 1.17
CA VAL A 23 0.76 -4.23 2.14
C VAL A 23 0.33 -3.98 3.58
N LEU A 24 -0.06 -2.75 3.94
CA LEU A 24 -0.56 -2.44 5.29
C LEU A 24 -1.82 -3.26 5.61
N LEU A 25 -2.76 -3.37 4.67
CA LEU A 25 -3.96 -4.21 4.84
C LEU A 25 -3.61 -5.69 4.99
N ALA A 26 -2.65 -6.20 4.21
CA ALA A 26 -2.20 -7.59 4.32
C ALA A 26 -1.52 -7.86 5.68
N LEU A 27 -0.63 -6.98 6.11
CA LEU A 27 0.04 -7.05 7.41
C LEU A 27 -0.95 -7.02 8.57
N ASP A 28 -1.97 -6.15 8.50
CA ASP A 28 -3.04 -6.08 9.51
C ASP A 28 -3.79 -7.41 9.60
N LYS A 29 -4.12 -8.06 8.46
CA LYS A 29 -4.78 -9.37 8.45
C LYS A 29 -3.89 -10.48 9.01
N CYS A 30 -2.59 -10.42 8.76
CA CYS A 30 -1.62 -11.37 9.30
C CYS A 30 -1.18 -11.07 10.74
N LYS A 31 -1.63 -9.96 11.35
CA LYS A 31 -1.17 -9.46 12.66
C LYS A 31 0.36 -9.30 12.71
N LEU A 32 0.95 -8.87 11.60
CA LEU A 32 2.39 -8.62 11.46
C LEU A 32 2.66 -7.12 11.38
N SER A 33 3.88 -6.73 11.75
CA SER A 33 4.37 -5.37 11.55
C SER A 33 5.73 -5.41 10.87
N ASN A 34 5.85 -4.76 9.72
CA ASN A 34 7.11 -4.62 9.01
C ASN A 34 7.23 -3.22 8.40
N PRO A 35 7.66 -2.22 9.18
CA PRO A 35 7.79 -0.85 8.70
C PRO A 35 8.86 -0.70 7.60
N GLY A 36 9.83 -1.62 7.53
CA GLY A 36 10.83 -1.65 6.46
C GLY A 36 10.20 -1.99 5.11
N LEU A 37 9.38 -3.04 5.08
CA LEU A 37 8.60 -3.42 3.90
C LEU A 37 7.69 -2.28 3.45
N VAL A 38 6.90 -1.70 4.35
CA VAL A 38 5.98 -0.59 4.03
C VAL A 38 6.73 0.60 3.42
N ARG A 39 7.93 0.94 3.91
CA ARG A 39 8.77 1.98 3.31
C ARG A 39 9.28 1.60 1.92
N ALA A 40 9.75 0.38 1.73
CA ALA A 40 10.22 -0.10 0.42
C ALA A 40 9.12 -0.03 -0.64
N MET A 41 7.86 -0.32 -0.27
CA MET A 41 6.72 -0.27 -1.18
C MET A 41 6.43 1.13 -1.74
N ALA A 42 6.91 2.21 -1.12
CA ALA A 42 6.77 3.56 -1.65
C ALA A 42 7.39 3.70 -3.05
N GLY A 43 8.47 2.96 -3.33
CA GLY A 43 9.14 2.98 -4.63
C GLY A 43 8.25 2.51 -5.78
N LEU A 44 7.21 1.72 -5.50
CA LEU A 44 6.26 1.19 -6.47
C LEU A 44 5.12 2.16 -6.79
N ALA A 45 5.06 3.31 -6.11
CA ALA A 45 4.03 4.31 -6.34
C ALA A 45 3.98 4.73 -7.81
N TYR A 46 2.77 4.97 -8.33
CA TYR A 46 2.54 5.40 -9.71
C TYR A 46 3.14 4.45 -10.76
N GLY A 47 3.18 3.14 -10.48
CA GLY A 47 3.82 2.16 -11.37
C GLY A 47 5.32 2.43 -11.52
N CYS A 48 5.97 2.77 -10.39
CA CYS A 48 7.33 3.31 -10.28
C CYS A 48 7.54 4.65 -11.02
N GLY A 49 6.66 5.62 -10.77
CA GLY A 49 6.91 7.05 -10.97
C GLY A 49 6.35 7.66 -12.25
N ASN A 50 6.50 7.00 -13.40
CA ASN A 50 6.00 7.51 -14.69
C ASN A 50 4.89 6.64 -15.31
N GLY A 51 4.42 5.62 -14.60
CA GLY A 51 3.37 4.70 -15.07
C GLY A 51 3.81 3.72 -16.15
N ALA A 52 5.10 3.69 -16.54
CA ALA A 52 5.60 2.77 -17.56
C ALA A 52 5.93 1.37 -17.03
N ALA A 53 6.05 1.21 -15.70
CA ALA A 53 6.22 -0.11 -15.09
C ALA A 53 4.88 -0.70 -14.64
N THR A 54 4.93 -1.94 -14.14
CA THR A 54 3.78 -2.66 -13.61
C THR A 54 3.12 -1.89 -12.47
N CYS A 55 1.79 -1.99 -12.37
CA CYS A 55 1.00 -1.34 -11.31
C CYS A 55 1.52 -1.68 -9.91
N GLY A 56 1.77 -0.67 -9.09
CA GLY A 56 2.32 -0.86 -7.74
C GLY A 56 1.42 -1.66 -6.80
N ILE A 57 0.10 -1.66 -7.00
CA ILE A 57 -0.82 -2.55 -6.26
C ILE A 57 -0.57 -4.00 -6.66
N LEU A 58 -0.49 -4.27 -7.98
CA LEU A 58 -0.32 -5.61 -8.49
C LEU A 58 1.04 -6.20 -8.11
N THR A 59 2.10 -5.41 -8.18
CA THR A 59 3.45 -5.82 -7.78
C THR A 59 3.62 -5.91 -6.26
N GLY A 60 2.77 -5.21 -5.50
CA GLY A 60 2.83 -5.18 -4.04
C GLY A 60 1.89 -6.14 -3.30
N ALA A 61 1.06 -6.89 -4.03
CA ALA A 61 0.24 -7.98 -3.50
C ALA A 61 1.02 -9.30 -3.48
#